data_AF-A0A9E6JY59-F1
#
_entry.id   AF-A0A9E6JY59-F1
#
_cell.length_a   1.000
_cell.length_b   1.000
_cell.length_c   1.000
_cell.angle_alpha   90.00
_cell.angle_beta   90.00
_cell.angle_gamma   90.00
#
_symmetry.space_group_name_H-M   'P 1'
#
loop_
_entity.id
_entity.type
_entity.pdbx_description
1 polymer ?
#
loop_
_entity_poly.entity_id
_entity_poly.type
_entity_poly.pdbx_seq_one_letter_code
_entity_poly.pdbx_strand_id
1 'polypeptide(L)'
;MRSAKKEALLQAISKYQYERIKGLLIEIELDEFVDLYETLREVTEESLATYQTAPLSDFDWDVGRCRYKPAYFVHVWSDDFILFDTGDFDKAYSEEELAEILRFMAYLTDRIKKLSDRTSFRIIPDEAYPGDDPIAQAS
;
A
#
# COMPACT_ATOMS: atom_id res chain seq x y z
N MET A 1 -22.65 -2.63 13.80
CA MET A 1 -21.58 -2.62 14.83
C MET A 1 -20.38 -3.28 14.19
N ARG A 2 -19.24 -2.59 14.05
CA ARG A 2 -18.04 -3.14 13.39
C ARG A 2 -17.38 -4.20 14.28
N SER A 3 -16.81 -5.25 13.68
CA SER A 3 -15.98 -6.21 14.43
C SER A 3 -14.69 -5.54 14.89
N ALA A 4 -14.10 -6.03 15.99
CA ALA A 4 -12.80 -5.55 16.46
C ALA A 4 -11.70 -5.79 15.40
N LYS A 5 -11.83 -6.89 14.63
CA LYS A 5 -10.91 -7.22 13.53
C LYS A 5 -10.98 -6.22 12.39
N LYS A 6 -12.19 -5.92 11.91
CA LYS A 6 -12.37 -4.95 10.81
C LYS A 6 -11.86 -3.57 11.21
N GLU A 7 -12.10 -3.14 12.45
CA GLU A 7 -11.55 -1.88 12.96
C GLU A 7 -10.01 -1.87 12.94
N ALA A 8 -9.36 -2.96 13.36
CA ALA A 8 -7.90 -3.09 13.30
C ALA A 8 -7.34 -3.06 11.86
N LEU A 9 -8.03 -3.71 10.91
CA LEU A 9 -7.65 -3.67 9.49
C LEU A 9 -7.79 -2.26 8.91
N LEU A 10 -8.89 -1.56 9.21
CA LEU A 10 -9.09 -0.18 8.76
C LEU A 10 -8.02 0.77 9.34
N GLN A 11 -7.63 0.57 10.61
CA GLN A 11 -6.51 1.30 11.20
C GLN A 11 -5.19 1.02 10.48
N ALA A 12 -4.92 -0.23 10.11
CA ALA A 12 -3.73 -0.56 9.31
C ALA A 12 -3.77 0.09 7.91
N ILE A 13 -4.93 0.10 7.24
CA ILE A 13 -5.12 0.77 5.94
C ILE A 13 -4.84 2.26 6.04
N SER A 14 -5.26 2.91 7.13
CA SER A 14 -5.07 4.34 7.32
C SER A 14 -3.60 4.78 7.26
N LYS A 15 -2.65 3.87 7.52
CA LYS A 15 -1.20 4.13 7.38
C LYS A 15 -0.76 4.38 5.93
N TYR A 16 -1.50 3.87 4.96
CA TYR A 16 -1.24 4.04 3.52
C TYR A 16 -2.09 5.15 2.90
N GLN A 17 -2.98 5.78 3.68
CA GLN A 17 -3.85 6.85 3.18
C GLN A 17 -3.14 8.19 3.25
N TYR A 18 -3.30 8.99 2.20
CA TYR A 18 -2.82 10.37 2.14
C TYR A 18 -4.00 11.32 1.95
N GLU A 19 -3.94 12.48 2.61
CA GLU A 19 -5.02 13.46 2.56
C GLU A 19 -5.35 13.85 1.11
N ARG A 20 -6.62 13.73 0.72
CA ARG A 20 -7.16 14.07 -0.62
C ARG A 20 -6.61 13.24 -1.78
N ILE A 21 -5.90 12.15 -1.51
CA ILE A 21 -5.48 11.20 -2.53
C ILE A 21 -6.41 9.99 -2.44
N LYS A 22 -7.05 9.63 -3.56
CA LYS A 22 -7.86 8.40 -3.62
C LYS A 22 -6.95 7.19 -3.52
N GLY A 23 -7.35 6.10 -2.87
CA GLY A 23 -6.58 4.86 -2.82
C GLY A 23 -5.47 4.85 -1.77
N LEU A 24 -4.43 4.07 -2.02
CA LEU A 24 -3.35 3.73 -1.10
C LEU A 24 -2.00 4.12 -1.70
N LEU A 25 -1.11 4.64 -0.88
CA LEU A 25 0.14 5.20 -1.34
C LEU A 25 1.31 4.74 -0.46
N ILE A 26 2.41 4.36 -1.12
CA ILE A 26 3.71 4.09 -0.52
C ILE A 26 4.65 5.20 -0.97
N GLU A 27 5.20 5.93 -0.03
CA GLU A 27 6.20 6.96 -0.28
C GLU A 27 7.61 6.40 -0.05
N ILE A 28 8.50 6.67 -0.99
CA ILE A 28 9.91 6.25 -0.98
C ILE A 28 10.75 7.51 -0.94
N GLU A 29 11.23 7.88 0.26
CA GLU A 29 12.12 9.03 0.46
C GLU A 29 13.57 8.61 0.26
N LEU A 30 14.28 9.34 -0.59
CA LEU A 30 15.69 9.11 -0.92
C LEU A 30 16.58 10.13 -0.22
N ASP A 31 17.81 9.75 0.10
CA ASP A 31 18.82 10.71 0.57
C ASP A 31 19.27 11.65 -0.57
N GLU A 32 19.37 11.10 -1.79
CA GLU A 32 19.67 11.83 -3.01
C GLU A 32 18.84 11.30 -4.20
N PHE A 33 18.65 12.13 -5.23
CA PHE A 33 17.88 11.69 -6.40
C PHE A 33 18.63 10.65 -7.22
N VAL A 34 18.22 9.40 -7.10
CA VAL A 34 18.55 8.29 -8.00
C VAL A 34 17.32 7.96 -8.82
N ASP A 35 17.50 7.65 -10.10
CA ASP A 35 16.39 7.24 -10.95
C ASP A 35 15.97 5.81 -10.61
N LEU A 36 14.78 5.67 -10.00
CA LEU A 36 14.17 4.41 -9.62
C LEU A 36 12.85 4.16 -10.36
N TYR A 37 12.47 5.02 -11.31
CA TYR A 37 11.13 4.99 -11.91
C TYR A 37 10.80 3.63 -12.52
N GLU A 38 11.64 3.16 -13.45
CA GLU A 38 11.42 1.88 -14.13
C GLU A 38 11.46 0.69 -13.17
N THR A 39 12.36 0.72 -12.18
CA THR A 39 12.45 -0.36 -11.18
C THR A 39 11.20 -0.43 -10.30
N LEU A 40 10.68 0.72 -9.85
CA LEU A 40 9.45 0.78 -9.07
C LEU A 40 8.24 0.38 -9.92
N ARG A 41 8.22 0.77 -11.20
CA ARG A 41 7.20 0.37 -12.18
C ARG A 41 7.14 -1.16 -12.30
N GLU A 42 8.26 -1.79 -12.62
CA GLU A 42 8.37 -3.25 -12.75
C GLU A 42 8.00 -3.98 -11.47
N VAL A 43 8.49 -3.53 -10.31
CA VAL A 43 8.16 -4.14 -9.01
C VAL A 43 6.66 -4.08 -8.73
N THR A 44 6.00 -2.97 -9.06
CA THR A 44 4.56 -2.79 -8.84
C THR A 44 3.76 -3.70 -9.77
N GLU A 45 4.07 -3.69 -11.07
CA GLU A 45 3.43 -4.55 -12.08
C GLU A 45 3.52 -6.03 -11.72
N GLU A 46 4.73 -6.51 -11.41
CA GLU A 46 4.96 -7.91 -11.05
C GLU A 46 4.23 -8.28 -9.75
N SER A 47 4.09 -7.33 -8.81
CA SER A 47 3.42 -7.59 -7.54
C SER A 47 1.91 -7.73 -7.72
N LEU A 48 1.28 -6.87 -8.53
CA LEU A 48 -0.12 -7.00 -8.89
C LEU A 48 -0.38 -8.28 -9.71
N ALA A 49 0.51 -8.60 -10.65
CA ALA A 49 0.43 -9.85 -11.40
C ALA A 49 0.59 -11.10 -10.52
N THR A 50 1.27 -11.00 -9.37
CA THR A 50 1.38 -12.08 -8.38
C THR A 50 0.10 -12.19 -7.54
N TYR A 51 -0.47 -11.07 -7.12
CA TYR A 51 -1.67 -10.96 -6.28
C TYR A 51 -2.93 -10.76 -7.13
N GLN A 52 -3.23 -11.72 -8.02
CA GLN A 52 -4.46 -11.73 -8.85
C GLN A 52 -5.69 -12.19 -8.05
N THR A 53 -5.97 -11.53 -6.93
CA THR A 53 -7.14 -11.82 -6.12
C THR A 53 -8.34 -10.98 -6.57
N ALA A 54 -9.55 -11.43 -6.28
CA ALA A 54 -10.78 -10.71 -6.62
C ALA A 54 -10.77 -9.22 -6.19
N PRO A 55 -10.41 -8.84 -4.94
CA PRO A 55 -10.42 -7.44 -4.51
C PRO A 55 -9.30 -6.58 -5.10
N LEU A 56 -8.35 -7.16 -5.83
CA LEU A 56 -7.26 -6.43 -6.49
C LEU A 56 -7.39 -6.46 -8.01
N SER A 57 -8.41 -7.14 -8.54
CA SER A 57 -8.60 -7.31 -9.99
C SER A 57 -8.99 -6.01 -10.70
N ASP A 58 -9.53 -5.05 -9.96
CA ASP A 58 -9.95 -3.71 -10.37
C ASP A 58 -8.96 -2.63 -9.92
N PHE A 59 -7.81 -3.01 -9.35
CA PHE A 59 -6.80 -2.06 -8.91
C PHE A 59 -5.91 -1.64 -10.08
N ASP A 60 -5.82 -0.33 -10.28
CA ASP A 60 -4.84 0.32 -11.16
C ASP A 60 -3.77 1.02 -10.30
N TRP A 61 -2.66 1.42 -10.93
CA TRP A 61 -1.50 1.94 -10.23
C TRP A 61 -0.70 2.94 -11.05
N ASP A 62 0.08 3.77 -10.36
CA ASP A 62 1.05 4.70 -10.96
C ASP A 62 2.26 4.87 -10.05
N VAL A 63 3.40 5.24 -10.65
CA VAL A 63 4.62 5.63 -9.95
C VAL A 63 4.89 7.10 -10.22
N GLY A 64 4.67 7.95 -9.22
CA GLY A 64 4.92 9.39 -9.31
C GLY A 64 6.27 9.77 -8.73
N ARG A 65 6.97 10.75 -9.34
CA ARG A 65 8.12 11.42 -8.72
C ARG A 65 7.66 12.70 -8.01
N CYS A 66 8.13 12.92 -6.79
CA CYS A 66 7.89 14.16 -6.06
C CYS A 66 8.69 15.33 -6.68
N ARG A 67 8.02 16.48 -6.85
CA ARG A 67 8.65 17.70 -7.37
C ARG A 67 9.41 18.50 -6.30
N TYR A 68 9.13 18.25 -5.02
CA TYR A 68 9.57 19.12 -3.92
C TYR A 68 10.70 18.52 -3.06
N LYS A 69 10.83 17.19 -3.04
CA LYS A 69 11.88 16.47 -2.31
C LYS A 69 12.32 15.21 -3.07
N PRO A 70 13.48 14.64 -2.76
CA PRO A 70 13.92 13.36 -3.31
C PRO A 70 12.99 12.23 -2.88
N ALA A 71 11.91 12.00 -3.62
CA ALA A 71 10.97 10.95 -3.31
C ALA A 71 10.23 10.43 -4.54
N TYR A 72 9.83 9.16 -4.46
CA TYR A 72 8.84 8.53 -5.34
C TYR A 72 7.60 8.15 -4.54
N PHE A 73 6.49 8.00 -5.25
CA PHE A 73 5.21 7.55 -4.72
C PHE A 73 4.73 6.39 -5.57
N VAL A 74 4.52 5.24 -4.97
CA VAL A 74 3.78 4.13 -5.59
C VAL A 74 2.34 4.25 -5.14
N HIS A 75 1.46 4.56 -6.07
CA HIS A 75 0.05 4.80 -5.82
C HIS A 75 -0.76 3.65 -6.40
N VAL A 76 -1.66 3.07 -5.61
CA VAL A 76 -2.55 1.99 -6.03
C VAL A 76 -3.98 2.36 -5.66
N TRP A 77 -4.93 2.21 -6.58
CA TRP A 77 -6.33 2.56 -6.34
C TRP A 77 -7.28 1.61 -7.07
N SER A 78 -8.52 1.50 -6.58
CA SER A 78 -9.59 0.80 -7.28
C SER A 78 -10.22 1.71 -8.34
N ASP A 79 -10.46 1.18 -9.53
CA ASP A 79 -11.24 1.86 -10.58
C ASP A 79 -12.75 1.78 -10.32
N ASP A 80 -13.20 0.76 -9.58
CA ASP A 80 -14.61 0.57 -9.24
C ASP A 80 -15.07 1.43 -8.05
N PHE A 81 -14.14 1.80 -7.15
CA PHE A 81 -14.45 2.52 -5.92
C PHE A 81 -13.62 3.81 -5.75
N ILE A 82 -14.31 4.88 -5.36
CA ILE A 82 -13.66 6.13 -4.92
C ILE A 82 -13.41 6.03 -3.40
N LEU A 83 -12.15 5.88 -3.02
CA LEU A 83 -11.76 5.56 -1.64
C LEU A 83 -10.83 6.65 -1.08
N PHE A 84 -11.33 7.57 -0.24
CA PHE A 84 -10.49 8.63 0.34
C PHE A 84 -10.14 8.38 1.81
N ASP A 85 -11.01 7.71 2.55
CA ASP A 85 -10.83 7.48 3.98
C ASP A 85 -11.28 6.08 4.41
N THR A 86 -10.97 5.71 5.65
CA THR A 86 -11.34 4.39 6.20
C THR A 86 -12.86 4.12 6.20
N GLY A 87 -13.70 5.16 6.18
CA GLY A 87 -15.15 5.03 6.04
C GLY A 87 -15.58 4.58 4.65
N ASP A 88 -14.86 4.97 3.60
CA ASP A 88 -15.07 4.47 2.24
C ASP A 88 -14.65 3.00 2.12
N PHE A 89 -13.45 2.67 2.62
CA PHE A 89 -12.96 1.28 2.65
C PHE A 89 -13.88 0.36 3.46
N ASP A 90 -14.44 0.82 4.58
CA ASP A 90 -15.39 0.05 5.39
C ASP A 90 -16.68 -0.29 4.61
N LYS A 91 -17.14 0.60 3.74
CA LYS A 91 -18.35 0.38 2.93
C LYS A 91 -18.08 -0.50 1.71
N ALA A 92 -16.91 -0.34 1.09
CA ALA A 92 -16.57 -1.01 -0.16
C ALA A 92 -16.17 -2.48 0.05
N TYR A 93 -15.46 -2.78 1.14
CA TYR A 93 -14.84 -4.09 1.33
C TYR A 93 -15.26 -4.80 2.61
N SER A 94 -15.32 -6.12 2.51
CA SER A 94 -15.42 -7.07 3.63
C SER A 94 -14.11 -7.16 4.41
N GLU A 95 -14.16 -7.84 5.56
CA GLU A 95 -12.98 -8.03 6.41
C GLU A 95 -11.88 -8.83 5.71
N GLU A 96 -12.26 -9.87 4.96
CA GLU A 96 -11.37 -10.73 4.20
C GLU A 96 -10.69 -9.97 3.06
N GLU A 97 -11.44 -9.12 2.37
CA GLU A 97 -10.92 -8.29 1.28
C GLU A 97 -9.96 -7.21 1.79
N LEU A 98 -10.28 -6.55 2.92
CA LEU A 98 -9.38 -5.58 3.55
C LEU A 98 -8.07 -6.25 3.99
N ALA A 99 -8.15 -7.46 4.55
CA ALA A 99 -6.96 -8.23 4.91
C ALA A 99 -6.12 -8.60 3.67
N GLU A 100 -6.76 -8.94 2.55
CA GLU A 100 -6.07 -9.25 1.31
C GLU A 100 -5.37 -8.03 0.70
N ILE A 101 -6.05 -6.88 0.65
CA ILE A 101 -5.46 -5.60 0.21
C ILE A 101 -4.23 -5.27 1.07
N LEU A 102 -4.33 -5.42 2.40
CA LEU A 102 -3.21 -5.18 3.31
C LEU A 102 -2.06 -6.17 3.11
N ARG A 103 -2.34 -7.45 2.84
CA ARG A 103 -1.31 -8.43 2.50
C ARG A 103 -0.56 -8.03 1.23
N PHE A 104 -1.27 -7.58 0.20
CA PHE A 104 -0.65 -7.05 -1.01
C PHE A 104 0.21 -5.82 -0.73
N MET A 105 -0.31 -4.83 0.01
CA MET A 105 0.46 -3.61 0.34
C MET A 105 1.72 -3.93 1.13
N ALA A 106 1.65 -4.88 2.07
CA ALA A 106 2.80 -5.37 2.82
C ALA A 106 3.81 -6.07 1.92
N TYR A 107 3.35 -6.94 1.01
CA TYR A 107 4.19 -7.62 0.03
C TYR A 107 4.91 -6.64 -0.89
N LEU A 108 4.20 -5.66 -1.45
CA LEU A 108 4.76 -4.61 -2.30
C LEU A 108 5.80 -3.78 -1.52
N THR A 109 5.47 -3.39 -0.29
CA THR A 109 6.39 -2.66 0.60
C THR A 109 7.68 -3.45 0.82
N ASP A 110 7.59 -4.75 1.15
CA ASP A 110 8.77 -5.62 1.36
C ASP A 110 9.63 -5.75 0.10
N ARG A 111 9.00 -5.89 -1.07
CA ARG A 111 9.73 -5.92 -2.35
C ARG A 111 10.45 -4.61 -2.64
N ILE A 112 9.83 -3.47 -2.36
CA ILE A 112 10.48 -2.17 -2.50
C ILE A 112 11.63 -2.06 -1.50
N LYS A 113 11.46 -2.47 -0.22
CA LYS A 113 12.55 -2.43 0.78
C LYS A 113 13.80 -3.18 0.31
N LYS A 114 13.66 -4.30 -0.39
CA LYS A 114 14.78 -5.07 -0.97
C LYS A 114 15.57 -4.31 -2.04
N LEU A 115 15.05 -3.20 -2.56
CA LEU A 115 15.82 -2.30 -3.44
C LEU A 115 16.87 -1.50 -2.64
N SER A 116 16.74 -1.38 -1.31
CA SER A 116 17.64 -0.57 -0.48
C SER A 116 19.05 -1.12 -0.40
N ASP A 117 19.23 -2.41 -0.73
CA ASP A 117 20.53 -3.04 -0.92
C ASP A 117 21.35 -2.36 -2.03
N ARG A 118 20.72 -1.53 -2.88
CA ARG A 118 21.33 -0.80 -4.00
C ARG A 118 21.43 0.72 -3.78
N THR A 119 20.57 1.29 -2.95
CA THR A 119 20.44 2.74 -2.71
C THR A 119 19.87 3.00 -1.32
N SER A 120 20.40 3.98 -0.59
CA SER A 120 19.83 4.38 0.71
C SER A 120 18.49 5.11 0.53
N PHE A 121 17.42 4.57 1.09
CA PHE A 121 16.09 5.20 1.13
C PHE A 121 15.27 4.73 2.33
N ARG A 122 14.22 5.49 2.63
CA ARG A 122 13.20 5.20 3.64
C ARG A 122 11.84 4.99 2.96
N ILE A 123 11.04 4.08 3.51
CA ILE A 123 9.66 3.87 3.06
C ILE A 123 8.68 4.38 4.11
N ILE A 124 7.60 5.00 3.63
CA ILE A 124 6.46 5.45 4.43
C ILE A 124 5.19 4.83 3.82
N PRO A 125 4.38 4.08 4.60
CA PRO A 125 4.60 3.76 6.01
C PRO A 125 5.79 2.79 6.22
N ASP A 126 6.49 2.98 7.34
CA ASP A 126 7.71 2.20 7.70
C ASP A 126 7.37 0.79 8.21
N GLU A 127 6.18 0.62 8.80
CA GLU A 127 5.68 -0.68 9.24
C GLU A 127 4.70 -1.26 8.22
N ALA A 128 5.08 -2.37 7.59
CA ALA A 128 4.16 -3.17 6.81
C ALA A 128 3.19 -3.92 7.74
N TYR A 129 1.95 -4.13 7.29
CA TYR A 129 1.02 -5.02 7.96
C TYR A 129 1.65 -6.44 8.07
N PRO A 130 1.70 -7.07 9.26
CA PRO A 130 2.48 -8.29 9.48
C PRO A 130 1.92 -9.55 8.80
N GLY A 131 0.84 -9.45 8.02
CA GLY A 131 0.28 -10.55 7.23
C GLY A 131 -0.53 -11.58 8.05
N ASP A 132 -0.19 -11.76 9.32
CA ASP A 132 -0.91 -12.59 10.27
C ASP A 132 -1.98 -11.80 11.03
N ASP A 133 -3.08 -12.50 11.35
CA ASP A 133 -4.30 -11.97 11.95
C ASP A 133 -4.00 -10.96 13.08
N PRO A 134 -4.42 -9.68 12.99
CA PRO A 134 -4.04 -8.63 13.95
C PRO A 134 -4.54 -8.92 15.37
N ILE A 135 -5.45 -9.89 15.52
CA ILE A 135 -5.94 -10.39 16.82
C ILE A 135 -4.93 -11.32 17.50
N ALA A 136 -4.13 -12.08 16.74
CA ALA A 136 -3.17 -13.03 17.31
C ALA A 136 -1.98 -12.36 18.01
N GLN A 137 -1.71 -11.08 17.72
CA GLN A 137 -0.66 -10.31 18.38
C GLN A 137 -1.14 -9.54 19.63
N ALA A 138 -2.44 -9.61 19.94
CA ALA A 138 -3.05 -8.96 21.11
C ALA A 138 -3.51 -9.97 22.19
N SER A 139 -3.12 -11.25 22.06
CA SER A 139 -3.44 -12.32 23.01
C SER A 139 -2.27 -12.68 23.92
#